data_AF-A0A1T4SGB4-F1
#
_entry.id   AF-A0A1T4SGB4-F1
#
_cell.length_a   1.000
_cell.length_b   1.000
_cell.length_c   1.000
_cell.angle_alpha   90.00
_cell.angle_beta   90.00
_cell.angle_gamma   90.00
#
_symmetry.space_group_name_H-M   'P 1'
#
loop_
_entity.id
_entity.type
_entity.pdbx_description
1 polymer ?
#
loop_
_entity_poly.entity_id
_entity_poly.type
_entity_poly.pdbx_seq_one_letter_code
_entity_poly.pdbx_strand_id
1 'polypeptide(L)'
;MSEVRVLLDQVSPYRSRRVVVEEDARTSAAYLLDPRGEVRVPVWLANHEPAPDENEPVGLFPGQAPLMPARHTKHPQGRPRLAPESLRVVWFEEGDGVALFDGDGLLAIIPGWAEADRGLPGFAREAVGRSAYAWALDDVAAQLWPRVVHAEAYWEWRSSPNAWRTVQRNVFTHLTRTVGPAGHYWDVSDGHPPLIRVSERPTTPDRPYTVLSTVGMCGQRMPTLDRYMADTSQHARIELALATTLPAHVAARIFRWLGTFPWRAVTWFGPGHTVKWLVDPEEPPLRGDFTAVLLVSDPSVLAGPSWAPPPDTSGLRFHGDPVRWLWVVPITRPEHLFAKEHDAATLIAKLAAEGRSWVLG
;
A
#
# COMPACT_ATOMS: atom_id res chain seq x y z
N MET A 1 28.01 -1.35 28.33
CA MET A 1 27.17 -1.51 27.13
C MET A 1 27.25 -0.19 26.39
N SER A 2 27.59 -0.20 25.10
CA SER A 2 27.57 1.05 24.33
C SER A 2 26.11 1.49 24.18
N GLU A 3 25.83 2.76 24.45
CA GLU A 3 24.48 3.32 24.43
C GLU A 3 24.00 3.42 22.98
N VAL A 4 22.89 2.76 22.66
CA VAL A 4 22.22 2.88 21.35
C VAL A 4 21.46 4.20 21.32
N ARG A 5 21.73 5.01 20.30
CA ARG A 5 21.12 6.32 20.08
C ARG A 5 20.26 6.28 18.83
N VAL A 6 19.00 6.68 18.97
CA VAL A 6 18.10 6.91 17.82
C VAL A 6 18.46 8.23 17.16
N LEU A 7 18.84 8.19 15.89
CA LEU A 7 19.16 9.37 15.08
C LEU A 7 17.96 9.89 14.30
N LEU A 8 17.13 8.97 13.80
CA LEU A 8 15.93 9.29 13.04
C LEU A 8 14.82 8.31 13.40
N ASP A 9 13.61 8.84 13.50
CA ASP A 9 12.41 8.08 13.79
C ASP A 9 11.23 8.68 13.03
N GLN A 10 10.73 7.98 12.02
CA GLN A 10 9.62 8.48 11.22
C GLN A 10 8.61 7.39 10.86
N VAL A 11 7.33 7.71 11.04
CA VAL A 11 6.20 6.88 10.63
C VAL A 11 5.86 7.14 9.16
N SER A 12 5.50 6.10 8.41
CA SER A 12 5.11 6.23 7.01
C SER A 12 3.80 7.05 6.85
N PRO A 13 3.57 7.65 5.67
CA PRO A 13 2.40 8.50 5.44
C PRO A 13 1.05 7.80 5.69
N TYR A 14 1.00 6.47 5.53
CA TYR A 14 -0.20 5.66 5.76
C TYR A 14 -0.19 4.91 7.10
N ARG A 15 0.78 5.21 7.97
CA ARG A 15 0.93 4.63 9.32
C ARG A 15 1.06 3.11 9.36
N SER A 16 1.49 2.53 8.26
CA SER A 16 1.64 1.09 8.09
C SER A 16 3.08 0.61 8.28
N ARG A 17 4.03 1.54 8.29
CA ARG A 17 5.46 1.31 8.53
C ARG A 17 6.03 2.43 9.39
N ARG A 18 7.20 2.16 9.96
CA ARG A 18 8.04 3.13 10.64
C ARG A 18 9.48 2.84 10.25
N VAL A 19 10.29 3.87 10.03
CA VAL A 19 11.72 3.72 9.84
C VAL A 19 12.44 4.33 11.04
N VAL A 20 13.38 3.57 11.60
CA VAL A 20 14.25 4.04 12.68
C VAL A 20 15.68 3.88 12.22
N VAL A 21 16.48 4.93 12.38
CA VAL A 21 17.94 4.89 12.20
C VAL A 21 18.57 4.99 13.57
N GLU A 22 19.39 4.02 13.91
CA GLU A 22 20.10 3.94 15.18
C GLU A 22 21.59 3.88 14.93
N GLU A 23 22.35 4.45 15.86
CA GLU A 23 23.79 4.31 15.93
C GLU A 23 24.20 3.87 17.32
N ASP A 24 25.32 3.17 17.42
CA ASP A 24 26.02 2.94 18.67
C ASP A 24 27.51 3.30 18.50
N ALA A 25 28.38 2.82 19.40
CA ALA A 25 29.81 3.12 19.26
C ALA A 25 30.46 2.51 18.01
N ARG A 26 29.86 1.47 17.44
CA ARG A 26 30.46 0.53 16.49
C ARG A 26 29.80 0.58 15.13
N THR A 27 28.48 0.77 15.07
CA THR A 27 27.71 0.61 13.84
C THR A 27 26.54 1.58 13.77
N SER A 28 26.19 2.01 12.56
CA SER A 28 24.90 2.61 12.23
C SER A 28 24.04 1.65 11.41
N ALA A 29 22.76 1.54 11.73
CA ALA A 29 21.81 0.71 11.02
C ALA A 29 20.43 1.39 10.90
N ALA A 30 19.69 1.01 9.86
CA ALA A 30 18.30 1.38 9.68
C ALA A 30 17.40 0.15 9.84
N TYR A 31 16.22 0.37 10.39
CA TYR A 31 15.20 -0.66 10.58
C TYR A 31 13.90 -0.16 9.99
N LEU A 32 13.34 -0.92 9.04
CA LEU A 32 11.95 -0.78 8.65
C LEU A 32 11.11 -1.67 9.57
N LEU A 33 10.23 -1.05 10.35
CA LEU A 33 9.36 -1.72 11.30
C LEU A 33 7.92 -1.75 10.80
N ASP A 34 7.16 -2.74 11.28
CA ASP A 34 5.72 -2.75 11.15
C ASP A 34 5.03 -1.87 12.22
N PRO A 35 3.69 -1.72 12.18
CA PRO A 35 2.98 -0.86 13.15
C PRO A 35 3.05 -1.35 14.60
N ARG A 36 3.45 -2.60 14.84
CA ARG A 36 3.63 -3.18 16.18
C ARG A 36 5.04 -2.96 16.72
N GLY A 37 5.94 -2.41 15.91
CA GLY A 37 7.34 -2.21 16.26
C GLY A 37 8.20 -3.45 16.01
N GLU A 38 7.72 -4.44 15.27
CA GLU A 38 8.54 -5.58 14.86
C GLU A 38 9.41 -5.20 13.65
N VAL A 39 10.71 -5.52 13.73
CA VAL A 39 11.65 -5.28 12.63
C VAL A 39 11.29 -6.20 11.46
N ARG A 40 11.02 -5.58 10.30
CA ARG A 40 10.73 -6.29 9.05
C ARG A 40 11.98 -6.42 8.19
N VAL A 41 12.73 -5.33 8.08
CA VAL A 41 13.96 -5.29 7.26
C VAL A 41 15.00 -4.43 7.99
N PRO A 42 16.06 -5.04 8.53
CA PRO A 42 17.26 -4.31 8.90
C PRO A 42 18.11 -4.00 7.65
N VAL A 43 18.82 -2.88 7.69
CA VAL A 43 19.83 -2.49 6.72
C VAL A 43 21.02 -1.92 7.46
N TRP A 44 22.20 -2.49 7.22
CA TRP A 44 23.44 -1.90 7.70
C TRP A 44 23.77 -0.62 6.91
N LEU A 45 24.24 0.42 7.60
CA LEU A 45 24.60 1.70 6.97
C LEU A 45 26.11 1.97 7.01
N ALA A 46 26.75 1.76 8.17
CA ALA A 46 28.17 2.07 8.35
C ALA A 46 28.78 1.33 9.55
N ASN A 47 30.07 1.03 9.46
CA ASN A 47 30.92 0.69 10.60
C ASN A 47 31.62 1.97 11.09
N HIS A 48 31.78 2.11 12.40
CA HIS A 48 32.52 3.18 13.08
C HIS A 48 33.83 2.69 13.70
N GLU A 49 34.04 1.38 13.68
CA GLU A 49 35.26 0.69 14.10
C GLU A 49 35.81 -0.16 12.93
N PRO A 50 37.07 -0.65 13.02
CA PRO A 50 37.63 -1.56 12.03
C PRO A 50 36.73 -2.78 11.78
N ALA A 51 36.50 -3.07 10.50
CA ALA A 51 35.66 -4.16 10.06
C ALA A 51 36.33 -5.53 10.33
N PRO A 52 35.57 -6.54 10.80
CA PRO A 52 36.10 -7.88 10.96
C PRO A 52 36.36 -8.57 9.60
N ASP A 53 37.22 -9.59 9.58
CA ASP A 53 37.46 -10.37 8.36
C ASP A 53 36.26 -11.24 7.96
N GLU A 54 35.54 -11.74 8.96
CA GLU A 54 34.39 -12.63 8.82
C GLU A 54 33.14 -12.07 9.51
N ASN A 55 31.98 -12.68 9.24
CA ASN A 55 30.75 -12.32 9.92
C ASN A 55 30.86 -12.56 11.42
N GLU A 56 30.37 -11.62 12.22
CA GLU A 56 30.30 -11.82 13.67
C GLU A 56 29.33 -12.97 14.00
N PRO A 57 29.67 -13.82 14.98
CA PRO A 57 28.76 -14.85 15.47
C PRO A 57 27.42 -14.24 15.92
N VAL A 58 26.32 -14.89 15.53
CA VAL A 58 24.97 -14.49 15.97
C VAL A 58 24.90 -14.48 17.49
N GLY A 59 24.44 -13.37 18.06
CA GLY A 59 24.27 -13.22 19.51
C GLY A 59 25.50 -12.74 20.27
N LEU A 60 26.61 -12.42 19.60
CA LEU A 60 27.81 -11.87 20.24
C LEU A 60 27.52 -10.51 20.92
N PHE A 61 26.60 -9.72 20.36
CA PHE A 61 26.18 -8.42 20.88
C PHE A 61 24.64 -8.29 20.89
N PRO A 62 23.98 -8.77 21.95
CA PRO A 62 22.52 -8.73 22.04
C PRO A 62 21.99 -7.29 21.94
N GLY A 63 21.08 -7.04 21.00
CA GLY A 63 20.48 -5.72 20.80
C GLY A 63 21.36 -4.68 20.08
N GLN A 64 22.48 -5.09 19.48
CA GLN A 64 23.33 -4.22 18.65
C GLN A 64 23.36 -4.69 17.20
N ALA A 65 23.56 -3.74 16.27
CA ALA A 65 23.78 -4.06 14.87
C ALA A 65 25.18 -4.66 14.65
N PRO A 66 25.32 -5.73 13.86
CA PRO A 66 26.62 -6.35 13.61
C PRO A 66 27.51 -5.44 12.75
N LEU A 67 28.83 -5.57 12.92
CA LEU A 67 29.78 -4.96 11.98
C LEU A 67 29.72 -5.68 10.63
N MET A 68 29.73 -4.91 9.53
CA MET A 68 29.92 -5.46 8.19
C MET A 68 31.37 -5.94 8.01
N PRO A 69 31.62 -7.13 7.46
CA PRO A 69 32.98 -7.60 7.22
C PRO A 69 33.73 -6.73 6.21
N ALA A 70 35.06 -6.70 6.32
CA ALA A 70 35.95 -5.85 5.51
C ALA A 70 35.74 -6.02 3.99
N ARG A 71 35.45 -7.24 3.54
CA ARG A 71 35.18 -7.54 2.13
C ARG A 71 33.84 -6.98 1.58
N HIS A 72 32.96 -6.52 2.46
CA HIS A 72 31.61 -6.06 2.13
C HIS A 72 31.37 -4.58 2.48
N THR A 73 32.41 -3.82 2.83
CA THR A 73 32.31 -2.39 3.13
C THR A 73 33.33 -1.58 2.33
N LYS A 74 32.93 -0.37 1.91
CA LYS A 74 33.84 0.62 1.32
C LYS A 74 34.81 1.23 2.34
N HIS A 75 34.53 1.07 3.64
CA HIS A 75 35.29 1.68 4.74
C HIS A 75 35.76 0.63 5.77
N PRO A 76 36.74 -0.22 5.43
CA PRO A 76 37.19 -1.31 6.31
C PRO A 76 37.85 -0.82 7.61
N GLN A 77 38.32 0.43 7.68
CA GLN A 77 38.85 1.04 8.91
C GLN A 77 37.77 1.74 9.75
N GLY A 78 36.50 1.63 9.36
CA GLY A 78 35.40 2.42 9.90
C GLY A 78 35.33 3.83 9.30
N ARG A 79 34.23 4.52 9.57
CA ARG A 79 34.01 5.93 9.20
C ARG A 79 33.41 6.73 10.36
N PRO A 80 33.52 8.07 10.34
CA PRO A 80 32.83 8.92 11.29
C PRO A 80 31.33 8.63 11.38
N ARG A 81 30.76 8.90 12.56
CA ARG A 81 29.33 8.74 12.84
C ARG A 81 28.46 9.64 11.97
N LEU A 82 27.21 9.24 11.75
CA LEU A 82 26.27 9.99 10.93
C LEU A 82 25.86 11.28 11.66
N ALA A 83 25.76 12.38 10.91
CA ALA A 83 25.25 13.65 11.44
C ALA A 83 23.72 13.62 11.48
N PRO A 84 23.07 13.56 12.66
CA PRO A 84 21.62 13.35 12.76
C PRO A 84 20.80 14.43 12.05
N GLU A 85 21.27 15.68 12.08
CA GLU A 85 20.65 16.84 11.43
C GLU A 85 20.67 16.77 9.90
N SER A 86 21.53 15.93 9.32
CA SER A 86 21.61 15.72 7.86
C SER A 86 20.70 14.58 7.38
N LEU A 87 20.18 13.75 8.29
CA LEU A 87 19.37 12.60 7.93
C LEU A 87 17.97 13.03 7.53
N ARG A 88 17.54 12.57 6.36
CA ARG A 88 16.15 12.70 5.89
C ARG A 88 15.70 11.43 5.20
N VAL A 89 14.39 11.27 5.10
CA VAL A 89 13.80 10.10 4.42
C VAL A 89 12.78 10.54 3.39
N VAL A 90 12.62 9.69 2.39
CA VAL A 90 11.58 9.80 1.35
C VAL A 90 10.88 8.45 1.28
N TRP A 91 9.61 8.41 1.68
CA TRP A 91 8.78 7.21 1.49
C TRP A 91 8.41 7.06 0.02
N PHE A 92 8.35 5.84 -0.50
CA PHE A 92 7.74 5.61 -1.81
C PHE A 92 6.24 5.93 -1.77
N GLU A 93 5.64 6.17 -2.94
CA GLU A 93 4.22 6.58 -3.05
C GLU A 93 3.28 5.57 -2.39
N GLU A 94 3.63 4.28 -2.47
CA GLU A 94 2.94 3.16 -1.84
C GLU A 94 3.02 3.16 -0.31
N GLY A 95 4.02 3.86 0.26
CA GLY A 95 4.22 4.04 1.70
C GLY A 95 4.75 2.80 2.43
N ASP A 96 5.21 1.78 1.70
CA ASP A 96 5.75 0.53 2.23
C ASP A 96 7.27 0.36 2.02
N GLY A 97 7.88 1.20 1.17
CA GLY A 97 9.34 1.33 1.00
C GLY A 97 9.84 2.75 1.28
N VAL A 98 11.14 2.88 1.55
CA VAL A 98 11.76 4.15 1.97
C VAL A 98 13.19 4.30 1.42
N ALA A 99 13.54 5.53 1.02
CA ALA A 99 14.89 5.96 0.74
C ALA A 99 15.41 6.85 1.88
N LEU A 100 16.64 6.61 2.30
CA LEU A 100 17.35 7.36 3.34
C LEU A 100 18.44 8.20 2.69
N PHE A 101 18.60 9.42 3.17
CA PHE A 101 19.63 10.36 2.72
C PHE A 101 20.39 10.92 3.89
N ASP A 102 21.64 11.30 3.64
CA ASP A 102 22.48 12.14 4.50
C ASP A 102 23.02 13.34 3.70
N GLY A 103 24.00 14.05 4.28
CA GLY A 103 24.65 15.20 3.62
C GLY A 103 25.34 14.88 2.29
N ASP A 104 25.71 13.62 2.05
CA ASP A 104 26.40 13.17 0.83
C ASP A 104 25.41 12.64 -0.24
N GLY A 105 24.11 12.61 0.06
CA GLY A 105 23.06 12.17 -0.86
C GLY A 105 22.40 10.86 -0.43
N LEU A 106 22.05 10.02 -1.40
CA LEU A 106 21.31 8.78 -1.16
C LEU A 106 22.17 7.79 -0.36
N LEU A 107 21.77 7.52 0.88
CA LEU A 107 22.49 6.67 1.84
C LEU A 107 22.03 5.21 1.75
N ALA A 108 20.74 4.96 1.66
CA ALA A 108 20.18 3.62 1.60
C ALA A 108 18.78 3.60 0.99
N ILE A 109 18.35 2.43 0.52
CA ILE A 109 16.97 2.17 0.09
C ILE A 109 16.50 0.87 0.72
N ILE A 110 15.33 0.89 1.35
CA ILE A 110 14.60 -0.30 1.79
C ILE A 110 13.32 -0.40 0.94
N PRO A 111 13.32 -1.22 -0.12
CA PRO A 111 12.13 -1.39 -0.98
C PRO A 111 10.97 -2.05 -0.23
N GLY A 112 9.73 -1.79 -0.64
CA GLY A 112 8.53 -2.41 -0.06
C GLY A 112 8.47 -3.94 -0.26
N TRP A 113 9.24 -4.47 -1.21
CA TRP A 113 9.39 -5.91 -1.44
C TRP A 113 10.53 -6.58 -0.67
N ALA A 114 11.34 -5.84 0.08
CA ALA A 114 12.43 -6.43 0.84
C ALA A 114 11.91 -7.39 1.93
N GLU A 115 12.63 -8.51 2.09
CA GLU A 115 12.32 -9.64 2.99
C GLU A 115 13.64 -10.19 3.53
N ALA A 116 14.12 -9.60 4.64
CA ALA A 116 15.42 -9.95 5.20
C ALA A 116 15.48 -11.41 5.68
N ASP A 117 14.37 -11.95 6.18
CA ASP A 117 14.20 -13.36 6.55
C ASP A 117 14.33 -14.32 5.35
N ARG A 118 14.15 -13.81 4.13
CA ARG A 118 14.37 -14.54 2.87
C ARG A 118 15.66 -14.17 2.17
N GLY A 119 16.58 -13.47 2.86
CA GLY A 119 17.88 -13.09 2.30
C GLY A 119 17.81 -11.92 1.32
N LEU A 120 16.74 -11.12 1.36
CA LEU A 120 16.56 -9.91 0.56
C LEU A 120 16.59 -8.67 1.47
N PRO A 121 17.78 -8.23 1.95
CA PRO A 121 17.90 -7.01 2.71
C PRO A 121 17.70 -5.78 1.81
N GLY A 122 17.69 -4.59 2.41
CA GLY A 122 17.78 -3.36 1.62
C GLY A 122 19.20 -3.07 1.12
N PHE A 123 19.33 -1.92 0.46
CA PHE A 123 20.54 -1.45 -0.21
C PHE A 123 21.20 -0.32 0.57
N ALA A 124 22.52 -0.32 0.65
CA ALA A 124 23.28 0.73 1.32
C ALA A 124 24.43 1.24 0.45
N ARG A 125 24.66 2.56 0.49
CA ARG A 125 25.73 3.24 -0.26
C ARG A 125 27.11 2.69 0.12
N GLU A 126 27.32 2.35 1.39
CA GLU A 126 28.62 1.94 1.91
C GLU A 126 28.89 0.43 1.77
N ALA A 127 27.92 -0.34 1.29
CA ALA A 127 28.05 -1.78 1.10
C ALA A 127 28.78 -2.12 -0.20
N VAL A 128 29.49 -3.25 -0.21
CA VAL A 128 30.17 -3.83 -1.37
C VAL A 128 29.63 -5.22 -1.65
N GLY A 129 29.16 -5.43 -2.89
CA GLY A 129 28.54 -6.69 -3.31
C GLY A 129 27.27 -7.00 -2.51
N ARG A 130 27.04 -8.29 -2.24
CA ARG A 130 25.86 -8.78 -1.49
C ARG A 130 26.31 -9.43 -0.20
N SER A 131 25.71 -9.01 0.92
CA SER A 131 25.84 -9.66 2.22
C SER A 131 24.46 -9.89 2.85
N ALA A 132 24.43 -10.55 4.00
CA ALA A 132 23.21 -10.72 4.79
C ALA A 132 22.71 -9.41 5.43
N TYR A 133 23.54 -8.38 5.52
CA TYR A 133 23.24 -7.15 6.24
C TYR A 133 22.79 -6.00 5.33
N ALA A 134 23.33 -5.95 4.11
CA ALA A 134 22.93 -5.00 3.08
C ALA A 134 23.48 -5.45 1.71
N TRP A 135 22.83 -5.01 0.65
CA TRP A 135 23.37 -5.11 -0.71
C TRP A 135 23.94 -3.75 -1.15
N ALA A 136 24.94 -3.78 -2.03
CA ALA A 136 25.52 -2.57 -2.59
C ALA A 136 24.48 -1.77 -3.37
N LEU A 137 24.33 -0.49 -3.02
CA LEU A 137 23.41 0.40 -3.69
C LEU A 137 23.87 0.74 -5.12
N ASP A 138 25.17 0.86 -5.36
CA ASP A 138 25.74 1.23 -6.67
C ASP A 138 25.27 0.30 -7.80
N ASP A 139 25.10 -0.99 -7.50
CA ASP A 139 24.67 -2.02 -8.47
C ASP A 139 23.27 -1.77 -9.02
N VAL A 140 22.42 -1.05 -8.26
CA VAL A 140 21.00 -0.84 -8.57
C VAL A 140 20.57 0.62 -8.58
N ALA A 141 21.47 1.56 -8.23
CA ALA A 141 21.16 2.96 -8.03
C ALA A 141 20.47 3.57 -9.26
N ALA A 142 20.98 3.32 -10.47
CA ALA A 142 20.37 3.82 -11.70
C ALA A 142 18.93 3.32 -11.94
N GLN A 143 18.59 2.12 -11.47
CA GLN A 143 17.27 1.53 -11.61
C GLN A 143 16.30 2.03 -10.53
N LEU A 144 16.79 2.25 -9.31
CA LEU A 144 15.98 2.68 -8.17
C LEU A 144 15.83 4.20 -8.08
N TRP A 145 16.78 4.97 -8.59
CA TRP A 145 16.78 6.44 -8.52
C TRP A 145 15.50 7.08 -9.11
N PRO A 146 14.97 6.64 -10.27
CA PRO A 146 13.70 7.16 -10.77
C PRO A 146 12.53 6.98 -9.80
N ARG A 147 12.51 5.89 -9.00
CA ARG A 147 11.48 5.69 -7.97
C ARG A 147 11.60 6.70 -6.83
N VAL A 148 12.83 7.03 -6.44
CA VAL A 148 13.10 8.01 -5.39
C VAL A 148 12.67 9.42 -5.83
N VAL A 149 13.05 9.82 -7.05
CA VAL A 149 12.66 11.11 -7.63
C VAL A 149 11.15 11.22 -7.79
N HIS A 150 10.50 10.16 -8.30
CA HIS A 150 9.04 10.11 -8.41
C HIS A 150 8.36 10.25 -7.04
N ALA A 151 8.90 9.59 -6.01
CA ALA A 151 8.38 9.68 -4.66
C ALA A 151 8.51 11.09 -4.07
N GLU A 152 9.66 11.75 -4.22
CA GLU A 152 9.85 13.15 -3.78
C GLU A 152 8.83 14.07 -4.45
N ALA A 153 8.71 14.01 -5.79
CA ALA A 153 7.75 14.82 -6.54
C ALA A 153 6.29 14.52 -6.15
N TYR A 154 5.96 13.26 -5.92
CA TYR A 154 4.64 12.85 -5.47
C TYR A 154 4.28 13.46 -4.11
N TRP A 155 5.18 13.40 -3.13
CA TRP A 155 4.91 13.95 -1.79
C TRP A 155 4.91 15.47 -1.77
N GLU A 156 5.76 16.12 -2.57
CA GLU A 156 5.70 17.57 -2.79
C GLU A 156 4.34 17.97 -3.34
N TRP A 157 3.89 17.31 -4.42
CA TRP A 157 2.55 17.50 -4.97
C TRP A 157 1.47 17.23 -3.90
N ARG A 158 1.56 16.13 -3.16
CA ARG A 158 0.54 15.72 -2.18
C ARG A 158 0.39 16.71 -1.03
N SER A 159 1.48 17.38 -0.66
CA SER A 159 1.52 18.43 0.38
C SER A 159 0.91 19.75 -0.10
N SER A 160 0.75 19.94 -1.40
CA SER A 160 0.20 21.17 -1.97
C SER A 160 -1.29 21.35 -1.59
N PRO A 161 -1.75 22.57 -1.25
CA PRO A 161 -3.13 22.80 -0.78
C PRO A 161 -4.25 22.34 -1.73
N ASN A 162 -3.96 22.23 -3.02
CA ASN A 162 -4.92 21.86 -4.06
C ASN A 162 -4.84 20.39 -4.51
N ALA A 163 -3.94 19.59 -3.93
CA ALA A 163 -3.71 18.20 -4.36
C ALA A 163 -5.00 17.38 -4.30
N TRP A 164 -5.66 17.40 -3.13
CA TRP A 164 -6.91 16.69 -2.92
C TRP A 164 -8.03 17.15 -3.86
N ARG A 165 -8.16 18.46 -4.06
CA ARG A 165 -9.18 19.03 -4.96
C ARG A 165 -8.99 18.54 -6.40
N THR A 166 -7.74 18.34 -6.83
CA THR A 166 -7.43 17.78 -8.15
C THR A 166 -7.91 16.33 -8.27
N VAL A 167 -7.62 15.49 -7.27
CA VAL A 167 -8.11 14.09 -7.22
C VAL A 167 -9.63 14.06 -7.29
N GLN A 168 -10.28 14.80 -6.39
CA GLN A 168 -11.74 14.86 -6.29
C GLN A 168 -12.39 15.29 -7.62
N ARG A 169 -11.90 16.38 -8.23
CA ARG A 169 -12.43 16.90 -9.49
C ARG A 169 -12.29 15.89 -10.64
N ASN A 170 -11.15 15.21 -10.74
CA ASN A 170 -10.91 14.22 -11.80
C ASN A 170 -11.89 13.05 -11.70
N VAL A 171 -12.04 12.48 -10.50
CA VAL A 171 -12.97 11.36 -10.27
C VAL A 171 -14.43 11.79 -10.47
N PHE A 172 -14.82 12.96 -9.98
CA PHE A 172 -16.19 13.46 -10.16
C PHE A 172 -16.54 13.77 -11.60
N THR A 173 -15.63 14.41 -12.35
CA THR A 173 -15.84 14.69 -13.77
C THR A 173 -16.04 13.39 -14.54
N HIS A 174 -15.22 12.37 -14.22
CA HIS A 174 -15.35 11.05 -14.79
C HIS A 174 -16.70 10.40 -14.48
N LEU A 175 -17.05 10.29 -13.19
CA LEU A 175 -18.30 9.69 -12.73
C LEU A 175 -19.54 10.41 -13.27
N THR A 176 -19.51 11.74 -13.36
CA THR A 176 -20.63 12.49 -13.94
C THR A 176 -20.84 12.17 -15.41
N ARG A 177 -19.76 11.94 -16.17
CA ARG A 177 -19.83 11.54 -17.58
C ARG A 177 -20.27 10.09 -17.77
N THR A 178 -19.77 9.17 -16.94
CA THR A 178 -19.94 7.72 -17.17
C THR A 178 -21.08 7.10 -16.38
N VAL A 179 -21.41 7.66 -15.21
CA VAL A 179 -22.42 7.12 -14.30
C VAL A 179 -23.61 8.07 -14.16
N GLY A 180 -23.38 9.38 -14.13
CA GLY A 180 -24.45 10.39 -14.12
C GLY A 180 -24.44 11.33 -12.90
N PRO A 181 -25.57 12.01 -12.61
CA PRO A 181 -25.60 13.10 -11.65
C PRO A 181 -25.20 12.65 -10.23
N ALA A 182 -24.59 13.59 -9.49
CA ALA A 182 -24.15 13.36 -8.12
C ALA A 182 -25.32 13.43 -7.14
N GLY A 183 -25.30 12.56 -6.14
CA GLY A 183 -26.13 12.65 -4.93
C GLY A 183 -25.29 13.11 -3.74
N HIS A 184 -25.39 12.39 -2.62
CA HIS A 184 -24.64 12.67 -1.42
C HIS A 184 -23.14 12.34 -1.56
N TYR A 185 -22.36 12.94 -0.66
CA TYR A 185 -20.92 12.77 -0.58
C TYR A 185 -20.49 12.70 0.89
N TRP A 186 -19.77 11.64 1.25
CA TRP A 186 -19.41 11.37 2.64
C TRP A 186 -17.90 11.26 2.83
N ASP A 187 -17.45 11.70 4.01
CA ASP A 187 -16.15 11.38 4.54
C ASP A 187 -16.14 10.04 5.26
N VAL A 188 -15.31 9.12 4.79
CA VAL A 188 -15.14 7.78 5.37
C VAL A 188 -13.70 7.55 5.84
N SER A 189 -12.83 8.57 5.75
CA SER A 189 -11.46 8.53 6.27
C SER A 189 -11.44 8.84 7.77
N ASP A 190 -10.35 8.46 8.43
CA ASP A 190 -10.07 8.77 9.84
C ASP A 190 -9.26 10.06 10.03
N GLY A 191 -9.31 10.96 9.03
CA GLY A 191 -8.53 12.19 8.99
C GLY A 191 -7.08 12.03 8.53
N HIS A 192 -6.61 10.81 8.25
CA HIS A 192 -5.25 10.55 7.81
C HIS A 192 -5.21 10.00 6.37
N PRO A 193 -4.08 10.17 5.66
CA PRO A 193 -3.88 9.50 4.39
C PRO A 193 -3.99 7.96 4.53
N PRO A 194 -4.53 7.27 3.51
CA PRO A 194 -5.16 7.82 2.31
C PRO A 194 -6.52 8.47 2.63
N LEU A 195 -6.74 9.67 2.07
CA LEU A 195 -8.04 10.34 2.19
C LEU A 195 -9.03 9.68 1.25
N ILE A 196 -10.03 9.01 1.82
CA ILE A 196 -11.10 8.35 1.08
C ILE A 196 -12.43 9.03 1.38
N ARG A 197 -13.21 9.27 0.33
CA ARG A 197 -14.60 9.73 0.40
C ARG A 197 -15.49 8.77 -0.38
N VAL A 198 -16.79 8.80 -0.14
CA VAL A 198 -17.78 8.02 -0.90
C VAL A 198 -18.70 8.97 -1.62
N SER A 199 -18.89 8.75 -2.93
CA SER A 199 -19.85 9.49 -3.75
C SER A 199 -21.03 8.62 -4.14
N GLU A 200 -22.21 9.23 -4.09
CA GLU A 200 -23.46 8.63 -4.53
C GLU A 200 -23.81 9.07 -5.94
N ARG A 201 -24.32 8.13 -6.73
CA ARG A 201 -25.05 8.36 -7.98
C ARG A 201 -26.43 7.73 -7.83
N PRO A 202 -27.46 8.53 -7.51
CA PRO A 202 -28.80 8.02 -7.22
C PRO A 202 -29.40 7.22 -8.38
N THR A 203 -30.54 6.59 -8.11
CA THR A 203 -31.37 5.95 -9.13
C THR A 203 -31.81 6.96 -10.19
N THR A 204 -32.01 6.47 -11.41
CA THR A 204 -32.59 7.22 -12.52
C THR A 204 -33.74 6.39 -13.12
N PRO A 205 -34.61 6.96 -13.97
CA PRO A 205 -35.64 6.17 -14.66
C PRO A 205 -35.08 4.94 -15.38
N ASP A 206 -33.88 5.06 -15.96
CA ASP A 206 -33.20 3.97 -16.69
C ASP A 206 -32.27 3.11 -15.81
N ARG A 207 -32.17 3.41 -14.51
CA ARG A 207 -31.28 2.69 -13.58
C ARG A 207 -31.91 2.56 -12.18
N PRO A 208 -32.46 1.38 -11.83
CA PRO A 208 -33.24 1.19 -10.61
C PRO A 208 -32.39 0.97 -9.34
N TYR A 209 -31.08 1.27 -9.40
CA TYR A 209 -30.16 1.14 -8.28
C TYR A 209 -29.24 2.36 -8.16
N THR A 210 -28.80 2.62 -6.93
CA THR A 210 -27.80 3.63 -6.61
C THR A 210 -26.41 3.05 -6.83
N VAL A 211 -25.49 3.84 -7.38
CA VAL A 211 -24.06 3.50 -7.43
C VAL A 211 -23.31 4.31 -6.39
N LEU A 212 -22.67 3.61 -5.47
CA LEU A 212 -21.70 4.16 -4.53
C LEU A 212 -20.29 3.91 -5.05
N SER A 213 -19.41 4.88 -4.88
CA SER A 213 -18.03 4.79 -5.34
C SER A 213 -17.09 5.47 -4.37
N THR A 214 -15.90 4.92 -4.17
CA THR A 214 -14.83 5.66 -3.52
C THR A 214 -14.35 6.81 -4.42
N VAL A 215 -13.88 7.86 -3.76
CA VAL A 215 -13.15 8.96 -4.36
C VAL A 215 -11.89 9.13 -3.52
N GLY A 216 -10.74 8.92 -4.14
CA GLY A 216 -9.44 9.17 -3.52
C GLY A 216 -8.53 7.96 -3.43
N MET A 217 -9.02 6.72 -3.64
CA MET A 217 -8.14 5.54 -3.63
C MET A 217 -7.11 5.62 -4.75
N CYS A 218 -7.50 6.11 -5.92
CA CYS A 218 -6.60 6.24 -7.06
C CYS A 218 -5.52 7.31 -6.89
N GLY A 219 -5.69 8.19 -5.90
CA GLY A 219 -4.75 9.29 -5.60
C GLY A 219 -3.37 8.82 -5.16
N GLN A 220 -3.23 7.54 -4.81
CA GLN A 220 -1.98 6.90 -4.42
C GLN A 220 -1.87 5.50 -5.03
N ARG A 221 -0.65 5.02 -5.27
CA ARG A 221 -0.40 3.64 -5.70
C ARG A 221 -0.61 2.65 -4.55
N MET A 222 -1.09 1.44 -4.87
CA MET A 222 -1.24 0.36 -3.89
C MET A 222 0.11 -0.32 -3.55
N PRO A 223 0.34 -0.69 -2.28
CA PRO A 223 1.54 -1.41 -1.83
C PRO A 223 1.78 -2.75 -2.51
N THR A 224 3.01 -3.27 -2.38
CA THR A 224 3.39 -4.67 -2.67
C THR A 224 3.25 -5.18 -4.10
N LEU A 225 2.71 -4.40 -5.04
CA LEU A 225 2.50 -4.84 -6.43
C LEU A 225 3.80 -5.26 -7.11
N ASP A 226 4.89 -4.56 -6.83
CA ASP A 226 6.23 -4.82 -7.37
C ASP A 226 6.84 -6.17 -6.92
N ARG A 227 6.23 -6.84 -5.92
CA ARG A 227 6.54 -8.23 -5.56
C ARG A 227 6.02 -9.25 -6.58
N TYR A 228 4.92 -8.92 -7.25
CA TYR A 228 4.16 -9.85 -8.08
C TYR A 228 4.28 -9.58 -9.57
N MET A 229 4.61 -8.34 -9.95
CA MET A 229 4.67 -7.93 -11.35
C MET A 229 5.71 -6.83 -11.59
N ALA A 230 6.39 -6.90 -12.74
CA ALA A 230 7.38 -5.91 -13.14
C ALA A 230 6.74 -4.58 -13.59
N ASP A 231 5.65 -4.65 -14.36
CA ASP A 231 4.82 -3.49 -14.69
C ASP A 231 3.57 -3.48 -13.81
N THR A 232 3.52 -2.51 -12.90
CA THR A 232 2.42 -2.36 -11.94
C THR A 232 1.32 -1.42 -12.43
N SER A 233 1.50 -0.70 -13.55
CA SER A 233 0.64 0.43 -13.95
C SER A 233 -0.85 0.05 -14.04
N GLN A 234 -1.15 -1.13 -14.58
CA GLN A 234 -2.54 -1.62 -14.76
C GLN A 234 -3.27 -1.99 -13.46
N HIS A 235 -2.53 -2.06 -12.35
CA HIS A 235 -3.00 -2.50 -11.04
C HIS A 235 -2.68 -1.49 -9.94
N ALA A 236 -1.85 -0.49 -10.21
CA ALA A 236 -1.36 0.44 -9.21
C ALA A 236 -2.46 1.29 -8.58
N ARG A 237 -3.49 1.65 -9.34
CA ARG A 237 -4.51 2.60 -8.92
C ARG A 237 -5.90 2.02 -9.14
N ILE A 238 -6.72 2.11 -8.09
CA ILE A 238 -8.10 1.65 -8.15
C ILE A 238 -9.07 2.68 -7.56
N GLU A 239 -10.34 2.52 -7.89
CA GLU A 239 -11.45 2.94 -7.07
C GLU A 239 -12.37 1.74 -6.83
N LEU A 240 -13.13 1.76 -5.75
CA LEU A 240 -14.14 0.75 -5.45
C LEU A 240 -15.52 1.27 -5.83
N ALA A 241 -16.40 0.36 -6.26
CA ALA A 241 -17.80 0.67 -6.55
C ALA A 241 -18.75 -0.37 -5.95
N LEU A 242 -19.99 0.01 -5.67
CA LEU A 242 -21.06 -0.86 -5.21
C LEU A 242 -22.39 -0.38 -5.81
N ALA A 243 -23.16 -1.28 -6.40
CA ALA A 243 -24.55 -1.00 -6.75
C ALA A 243 -25.46 -1.46 -5.61
N THR A 244 -26.48 -0.68 -5.27
CA THR A 244 -27.38 -1.04 -4.18
C THR A 244 -28.80 -0.47 -4.33
N THR A 245 -29.78 -1.18 -3.79
CA THR A 245 -31.14 -0.70 -3.54
C THR A 245 -31.41 -0.40 -2.07
N LEU A 246 -30.43 -0.65 -1.18
CA LEU A 246 -30.48 -0.25 0.22
C LEU A 246 -30.34 1.28 0.35
N PRO A 247 -30.72 1.88 1.50
CA PRO A 247 -30.41 3.28 1.77
C PRO A 247 -28.91 3.55 1.63
N ALA A 248 -28.54 4.55 0.81
CA ALA A 248 -27.17 4.81 0.41
C ALA A 248 -26.20 5.00 1.58
N HIS A 249 -26.62 5.73 2.62
CA HIS A 249 -25.82 5.95 3.83
C HIS A 249 -25.53 4.65 4.61
N VAL A 250 -26.40 3.65 4.52
CA VAL A 250 -26.20 2.33 5.11
C VAL A 250 -25.11 1.62 4.32
N ALA A 251 -25.34 1.38 3.01
CA ALA A 251 -24.41 0.69 2.12
C ALA A 251 -23.01 1.34 2.07
N ALA A 252 -22.91 2.67 2.16
CA ALA A 252 -21.64 3.41 2.14
C ALA A 252 -20.66 3.02 3.26
N ARG A 253 -21.15 2.45 4.37
CA ARG A 253 -20.31 2.03 5.51
C ARG A 253 -19.27 0.99 5.13
N ILE A 254 -19.53 0.16 4.12
CA ILE A 254 -18.58 -0.87 3.66
C ILE A 254 -17.23 -0.27 3.25
N PHE A 255 -17.22 0.96 2.74
CA PHE A 255 -16.01 1.63 2.27
C PHE A 255 -15.14 2.19 3.41
N ARG A 256 -15.65 2.35 4.63
CA ARG A 256 -14.90 2.92 5.77
C ARG A 256 -13.64 2.13 6.08
N TRP A 257 -13.77 0.80 6.15
CA TRP A 257 -12.64 -0.08 6.39
C TRP A 257 -11.98 -0.52 5.08
N LEU A 258 -12.78 -0.82 4.06
CA LEU A 258 -12.28 -1.40 2.80
C LEU A 258 -11.42 -0.39 2.02
N GLY A 259 -11.82 0.88 1.98
CA GLY A 259 -11.16 1.91 1.17
C GLY A 259 -9.75 2.27 1.64
N THR A 260 -9.41 2.05 2.92
CA THR A 260 -8.06 2.30 3.45
C THR A 260 -7.24 1.03 3.66
N PHE A 261 -7.86 -0.13 3.50
CA PHE A 261 -7.29 -1.43 3.84
C PHE A 261 -5.97 -1.75 3.11
N PRO A 262 -5.81 -1.53 1.78
CA PRO A 262 -4.57 -1.87 1.07
C PRO A 262 -3.33 -1.24 1.73
N TRP A 263 -3.40 0.03 2.07
CA TRP A 263 -2.29 0.76 2.67
C TRP A 263 -2.05 0.39 4.14
N ARG A 264 -3.12 0.23 4.93
CA ARG A 264 -3.01 -0.17 6.34
C ARG A 264 -2.46 -1.57 6.52
N ALA A 265 -2.86 -2.50 5.66
CA ALA A 265 -2.44 -3.90 5.71
C ALA A 265 -1.20 -4.20 4.85
N VAL A 266 -0.65 -3.19 4.16
CA VAL A 266 0.49 -3.33 3.22
C VAL A 266 0.23 -4.44 2.22
N THR A 267 -0.84 -4.28 1.45
CA THR A 267 -1.35 -5.23 0.46
C THR A 267 -1.98 -4.49 -0.71
N TRP A 268 -2.52 -5.21 -1.70
CA TRP A 268 -3.18 -4.64 -2.86
C TRP A 268 -4.49 -5.35 -3.18
N PHE A 269 -5.36 -4.64 -3.90
CA PHE A 269 -6.63 -5.17 -4.38
C PHE A 269 -6.59 -5.43 -5.88
N GLY A 270 -7.00 -6.64 -6.26
CA GLY A 270 -7.12 -7.07 -7.64
C GLY A 270 -8.49 -7.68 -7.92
N PRO A 271 -8.86 -7.83 -9.20
CA PRO A 271 -10.03 -8.61 -9.57
C PRO A 271 -9.91 -10.05 -9.03
N GLY A 272 -11.02 -10.56 -8.51
CA GLY A 272 -11.09 -11.88 -7.90
C GLY A 272 -10.63 -11.96 -6.45
N HIS A 273 -9.99 -10.92 -5.91
CA HIS A 273 -9.57 -10.93 -4.50
C HIS A 273 -10.79 -10.97 -3.58
N THR A 274 -10.69 -11.76 -2.51
CA THR A 274 -11.66 -11.76 -1.43
C THR A 274 -11.06 -11.10 -0.19
N VAL A 275 -11.85 -10.28 0.49
CA VAL A 275 -11.42 -9.53 1.68
C VAL A 275 -12.37 -9.83 2.82
N LYS A 276 -11.87 -10.50 3.86
CA LYS A 276 -12.65 -10.78 5.06
C LYS A 276 -13.05 -9.48 5.74
N TRP A 277 -14.31 -9.38 6.15
CA TRP A 277 -14.80 -8.23 6.91
C TRP A 277 -14.06 -8.13 8.25
N LEU A 278 -13.43 -7.00 8.52
CA LEU A 278 -12.87 -6.70 9.84
C LEU A 278 -14.01 -6.50 10.86
N VAL A 279 -14.06 -7.33 11.90
CA VAL A 279 -15.09 -7.22 12.95
C VAL A 279 -14.88 -5.93 13.72
N ASP A 280 -15.79 -4.97 13.52
CA ASP A 280 -15.99 -3.87 14.46
C ASP A 280 -17.18 -4.25 15.36
N PRO A 281 -16.98 -4.38 16.68
CA PRO A 281 -18.04 -4.77 17.61
C PRO A 281 -19.19 -3.76 17.70
N GLU A 282 -19.03 -2.52 17.21
CA GLU A 282 -20.08 -1.49 17.25
C GLU A 282 -20.90 -1.37 15.95
N GLU A 283 -20.64 -2.20 14.93
CA GLU A 283 -21.38 -2.14 13.67
C GLU A 283 -22.52 -3.18 13.57
N PRO A 284 -23.81 -2.80 13.74
CA PRO A 284 -24.95 -3.65 13.42
C PRO A 284 -25.04 -3.94 11.90
N PRO A 285 -25.75 -4.99 11.48
CA PRO A 285 -25.34 -5.82 10.35
C PRO A 285 -25.79 -5.21 9.02
N LEU A 286 -24.92 -4.41 8.41
CA LEU A 286 -24.86 -4.44 6.93
C LEU A 286 -24.59 -5.87 6.42
N ARG A 287 -24.05 -6.69 7.32
CA ARG A 287 -23.56 -8.03 7.08
C ARG A 287 -24.65 -8.98 6.66
N GLY A 288 -25.84 -8.99 7.28
CA GLY A 288 -26.68 -10.20 7.21
C GLY A 288 -25.80 -11.43 7.46
N ASP A 289 -25.77 -12.38 6.52
CA ASP A 289 -24.89 -13.56 6.54
C ASP A 289 -23.52 -13.36 5.83
N PHE A 290 -23.24 -12.17 5.31
CA PHE A 290 -21.99 -11.82 4.65
C PHE A 290 -20.85 -11.64 5.65
N THR A 291 -19.71 -12.24 5.34
CA THR A 291 -18.51 -12.21 6.20
C THR A 291 -17.25 -11.78 5.46
N ALA A 292 -17.35 -11.58 4.14
CA ALA A 292 -16.29 -11.07 3.29
C ALA A 292 -16.90 -10.34 2.09
N VAL A 293 -16.03 -9.75 1.28
CA VAL A 293 -16.38 -9.22 -0.04
C VAL A 293 -15.52 -9.89 -1.10
N LEU A 294 -16.09 -10.07 -2.28
CA LEU A 294 -15.40 -10.38 -3.53
C LEU A 294 -15.26 -9.07 -4.33
N LEU A 295 -14.08 -8.83 -4.90
CA LEU A 295 -13.81 -7.70 -5.78
C LEU A 295 -13.86 -8.16 -7.23
N VAL A 296 -14.74 -7.61 -8.06
CA VAL A 296 -14.85 -7.97 -9.49
C VAL A 296 -14.61 -6.75 -10.38
N SER A 297 -13.89 -6.91 -11.49
CA SER A 297 -13.71 -5.82 -12.45
C SER A 297 -14.91 -5.63 -13.37
N ASP A 298 -15.64 -6.71 -13.63
CA ASP A 298 -16.87 -6.70 -14.41
C ASP A 298 -17.98 -7.39 -13.59
N PRO A 299 -18.92 -6.63 -13.00
CA PRO A 299 -20.02 -7.20 -12.24
C PRO A 299 -21.13 -7.76 -13.13
N SER A 300 -21.14 -7.51 -14.45
CA SER A 300 -22.20 -8.00 -15.35
C SER A 300 -22.22 -9.52 -15.53
N VAL A 301 -21.15 -10.19 -15.11
CA VAL A 301 -21.07 -11.66 -15.04
C VAL A 301 -21.98 -12.27 -13.96
N LEU A 302 -22.48 -11.45 -13.04
CA LEU A 302 -23.43 -11.83 -11.99
C LEU A 302 -24.85 -11.40 -12.38
N ALA A 303 -25.86 -11.90 -11.67
CA ALA A 303 -27.25 -11.57 -11.94
C ALA A 303 -27.54 -10.07 -11.71
N GLY A 304 -28.44 -9.50 -12.52
CA GLY A 304 -28.90 -8.13 -12.37
C GLY A 304 -29.93 -7.76 -13.45
N PRO A 305 -30.47 -6.53 -13.42
CA PRO A 305 -31.44 -6.10 -14.42
C PRO A 305 -30.79 -6.01 -15.80
N SER A 306 -31.19 -6.88 -16.73
CA SER A 306 -30.62 -6.95 -18.08
C SER A 306 -30.77 -5.66 -18.89
N TRP A 307 -31.82 -4.88 -18.61
CA TRP A 307 -32.10 -3.59 -19.24
C TRP A 307 -31.39 -2.40 -18.57
N ALA A 308 -30.74 -2.62 -17.42
CA ALA A 308 -29.96 -1.61 -16.71
C ALA A 308 -28.61 -2.20 -16.26
N PRO A 309 -27.70 -2.51 -17.22
CA PRO A 309 -26.40 -3.09 -16.90
C PRO A 309 -25.55 -2.15 -16.04
N PRO A 310 -24.48 -2.65 -15.41
CA PRO A 310 -23.53 -1.81 -14.69
C PRO A 310 -22.97 -0.71 -15.61
N PRO A 311 -22.79 0.54 -15.12
CA PRO A 311 -22.19 1.59 -15.92
C PRO A 311 -20.72 1.28 -16.27
N ASP A 312 -20.31 1.62 -17.49
CA ASP A 312 -18.91 1.54 -17.89
C ASP A 312 -18.09 2.62 -17.16
N THR A 313 -17.30 2.19 -16.20
CA THR A 313 -16.46 3.06 -15.38
C THR A 313 -15.02 3.17 -15.91
N SER A 314 -14.70 2.53 -17.04
CA SER A 314 -13.36 2.53 -17.64
C SER A 314 -12.92 3.92 -18.12
N GLY A 315 -11.61 4.09 -18.37
CA GLY A 315 -11.07 5.30 -19.00
C GLY A 315 -10.63 6.42 -18.05
N LEU A 316 -10.79 6.25 -16.73
CA LEU A 316 -10.16 7.14 -15.75
C LEU A 316 -8.64 6.87 -15.70
N ARG A 317 -7.84 7.93 -15.66
CA ARG A 317 -6.39 7.88 -15.46
C ARG A 317 -5.97 8.84 -14.36
N PHE A 318 -4.90 8.51 -13.67
CA PHE A 318 -4.31 9.36 -12.64
C PHE A 318 -2.79 9.27 -12.70
N HIS A 319 -2.12 10.43 -12.87
CA HIS A 319 -0.68 10.54 -13.11
C HIS A 319 -0.12 9.52 -14.14
N GLY A 320 -0.85 9.33 -15.25
CA GLY A 320 -0.47 8.42 -16.34
C GLY A 320 -0.99 7.00 -16.19
N ASP A 321 -1.13 6.49 -14.96
CA ASP A 321 -1.65 5.15 -14.72
C ASP A 321 -3.17 5.07 -14.97
N PRO A 322 -3.68 3.97 -15.55
CA PRO A 322 -5.11 3.71 -15.59
C PRO A 322 -5.65 3.46 -14.17
N VAL A 323 -6.87 3.92 -13.92
CA VAL A 323 -7.59 3.62 -12.68
C VAL A 323 -8.57 2.50 -12.95
N ARG A 324 -8.39 1.38 -12.26
CA ARG A 324 -9.30 0.24 -12.36
C ARG A 324 -10.42 0.35 -11.33
N TRP A 325 -11.65 0.13 -11.78
CA TRP A 325 -12.80 0.05 -10.88
C TRP A 325 -12.99 -1.40 -10.44
N LEU A 326 -13.05 -1.62 -9.13
CA LEU A 326 -13.38 -2.92 -8.55
C LEU A 326 -14.74 -2.84 -7.86
N TRP A 327 -15.69 -3.60 -8.36
CA TRP A 327 -17.03 -3.70 -7.83
C TRP A 327 -17.05 -4.66 -6.64
N VAL A 328 -17.63 -4.19 -5.55
CA VAL A 328 -17.70 -4.88 -4.27
C VAL A 328 -18.95 -5.74 -4.25
N VAL A 329 -18.78 -7.06 -4.11
CA VAL A 329 -19.87 -8.03 -4.01
C VAL A 329 -19.75 -8.72 -2.65
N PRO A 330 -20.65 -8.46 -1.69
CA PRO A 330 -20.64 -9.16 -0.41
C PRO A 330 -20.87 -10.67 -0.59
N ILE A 331 -20.05 -11.48 0.11
CA ILE A 331 -20.09 -12.94 0.08
C ILE A 331 -20.21 -13.53 1.49
N THR A 332 -20.89 -14.67 1.58
CA THR A 332 -21.14 -15.41 2.82
C THR A 332 -19.89 -16.15 3.29
N ARG A 333 -19.93 -16.67 4.52
CA ARG A 333 -18.82 -17.48 5.05
C ARG A 333 -18.55 -18.75 4.21
N PRO A 334 -19.55 -19.55 3.80
CA PRO A 334 -19.32 -20.69 2.92
C PRO A 334 -18.68 -20.30 1.58
N GLU A 335 -19.14 -19.20 0.96
CA GLU A 335 -18.57 -18.71 -0.31
C GLU A 335 -17.12 -18.25 -0.15
N HIS A 336 -16.79 -17.55 0.95
CA HIS A 336 -15.42 -17.16 1.23
C HIS A 336 -14.50 -18.35 1.55
N LEU A 337 -15.01 -19.39 2.23
CA LEU A 337 -14.25 -20.64 2.43
C LEU A 337 -14.00 -21.34 1.10
N PHE A 338 -15.02 -21.43 0.24
CA PHE A 338 -14.89 -21.98 -1.11
C PHE A 338 -13.83 -21.22 -1.93
N ALA A 339 -13.79 -19.90 -1.83
CA ALA A 339 -12.81 -19.03 -2.48
C ALA A 339 -11.36 -19.24 -2.02
N LYS A 340 -11.13 -19.87 -0.86
CA LYS A 340 -9.78 -20.20 -0.39
C LYS A 340 -9.23 -21.48 -1.04
N GLU A 341 -10.13 -22.33 -1.51
CA GLU A 341 -9.81 -23.64 -2.08
C GLU A 341 -9.86 -23.63 -3.62
N HIS A 342 -10.50 -22.60 -4.20
CA HIS A 342 -10.73 -22.48 -5.65
C HIS A 342 -10.31 -21.11 -6.16
N ASP A 343 -10.03 -21.01 -7.46
CA ASP A 343 -9.73 -19.73 -8.10
C ASP A 343 -10.96 -18.80 -8.16
N ALA A 344 -10.69 -17.52 -8.43
CA ALA A 344 -11.73 -16.50 -8.49
C ALA A 344 -12.75 -16.75 -9.61
N ALA A 345 -12.33 -17.31 -10.76
CA ALA A 345 -13.22 -17.59 -11.87
C ALA A 345 -14.26 -18.66 -11.51
N THR A 346 -13.83 -19.71 -10.81
CA THR A 346 -14.70 -20.77 -10.30
C THR A 346 -15.69 -20.23 -9.29
N LEU A 347 -15.26 -19.38 -8.35
CA LEU A 347 -16.15 -18.72 -7.41
C LEU A 347 -17.20 -17.86 -8.13
N ILE A 348 -16.77 -17.01 -9.07
CA ILE A 348 -17.67 -16.13 -9.83
C ILE A 348 -18.70 -16.96 -10.62
N ALA A 349 -18.27 -18.02 -11.29
CA ALA A 349 -19.16 -18.90 -12.03
C ALA A 349 -20.19 -19.59 -11.12
N LYS A 350 -19.76 -20.07 -9.94
CA LYS A 350 -20.66 -20.62 -8.92
C LYS A 350 -21.69 -19.59 -8.46
N LEU A 351 -21.26 -18.39 -8.10
CA LEU A 351 -22.14 -17.30 -7.67
C LEU A 351 -23.15 -16.93 -8.76
N ALA A 352 -22.70 -16.83 -10.02
CA ALA A 352 -23.57 -16.56 -11.16
C ALA A 352 -24.63 -17.67 -11.35
N ALA A 353 -24.24 -18.94 -11.27
CA ALA A 353 -25.15 -20.08 -11.36
C ALA A 353 -26.19 -20.12 -10.23
N GLU A 354 -25.85 -19.60 -9.05
CA GLU A 354 -26.74 -19.45 -7.90
C GLU A 354 -27.61 -18.19 -7.97
N GLY A 355 -27.52 -17.42 -9.05
CA GLY A 355 -28.30 -16.19 -9.22
C GLY A 355 -27.85 -15.04 -8.31
N ARG A 356 -26.59 -15.06 -7.82
CA ARG A 356 -26.02 -13.97 -7.03
C ARG A 356 -26.14 -12.66 -7.80
N SER A 357 -26.79 -11.67 -7.19
CA SER A 357 -26.89 -10.32 -7.74
C SER A 357 -25.62 -9.50 -7.50
N TRP A 358 -25.21 -8.68 -8.47
CA TRP A 358 -24.21 -7.62 -8.25
C TRP A 358 -24.79 -6.31 -7.70
N VAL A 359 -26.13 -6.20 -7.67
CA VAL A 359 -26.84 -5.13 -6.95
C VAL A 359 -27.17 -5.64 -5.55
N LEU A 360 -26.62 -4.99 -4.53
CA LEU A 360 -26.87 -5.29 -3.12
C LEU A 360 -28.25 -4.77 -2.69
N GLY A 361 -29.14 -5.68 -2.31
CA GLY A 361 -30.50 -5.36 -1.89
C GLY A 361 -30.85 -5.82 -0.48
#